data_AF-A0A392UAC9-F1
#
_entry.id   AF-A0A392UAC9-F1
#
_cell.length_a   1.000
_cell.length_b   1.000
_cell.length_c   1.000
_cell.angle_alpha   90.00
_cell.angle_beta   90.00
_cell.angle_gamma   90.00
#
_symmetry.space_group_name_H-M   'P 1'
#
loop_
_entity.id
_entity.type
_entity.pdbx_description
1 polymer ?
#
loop_
_entity_poly.entity_id
_entity_poly.type
_entity_poly.pdbx_seq_one_letter_code
_entity_poly.pdbx_strand_id
1 'polypeptide(L)' 'MVKKFYWKNLICRFGLPKYIVSDNGTQFTKEAVINFCQEKRIRNTFISVEHPQANGQAESANK' A
#
# COMPACT_ATOMS: atom_id res chain seq x y z
N MET A 1 -12.92 2.14 -1.37
CA MET A 1 -12.50 2.41 0.03
C MET A 1 -10.98 2.51 0.16
N VAL A 2 -10.17 1.63 -0.45
CA VAL A 2 -8.69 1.78 -0.43
C VAL A 2 -8.14 2.92 -1.32
N LYS A 3 -8.57 3.10 -2.59
CA LYS A 3 -8.01 4.19 -3.45
C LYS A 3 -8.13 5.59 -2.82
N LYS A 4 -9.26 5.86 -2.16
CA LYS A 4 -9.51 7.13 -1.43
C LYS A 4 -8.56 7.31 -0.25
N PHE A 5 -8.20 6.22 0.43
CA PHE A 5 -7.20 6.22 1.49
C PHE A 5 -5.81 6.57 0.94
N TYR A 6 -5.36 5.91 -0.14
CA TYR A 6 -4.09 6.22 -0.79
C TYR A 6 -4.04 7.68 -1.26
N TRP A 7 -5.12 8.18 -1.85
CA TRP A 7 -5.15 9.57 -2.30
C TRP A 7 -5.11 10.57 -1.15
N LYS A 8 -6.05 10.47 -0.19
CA LYS A 8 -6.19 11.48 0.87
C LYS A 8 -5.12 11.38 1.95
N ASN A 9 -4.78 10.17 2.39
CA ASN A 9 -3.90 9.98 3.54
C ASN A 9 -2.43 9.83 3.16
N LEU A 10 -2.14 9.39 1.93
CA LEU A 10 -0.77 9.22 1.47
C LEU A 10 -0.36 10.32 0.49
N ILE A 11 -1.00 10.38 -0.68
CA ILE A 11 -0.56 11.23 -1.79
C ILE A 11 -0.76 12.72 -1.49
N CYS A 12 -1.94 13.12 -1.02
CA CYS A 12 -2.21 14.53 -0.70
C CYS A 12 -1.40 15.05 0.49
N ARG A 13 -0.95 14.17 1.39
CA ARG A 13 -0.27 14.56 2.64
C ARG A 13 1.26 14.51 2.53
N PHE A 14 1.79 13.48 1.87
CA PHE A 14 3.23 13.22 1.80
C PHE A 14 3.79 13.37 0.37
N GLY A 15 2.93 13.65 -0.62
CA GLY A 15 3.30 13.66 -2.03
C GLY A 15 3.25 12.27 -2.65
N LEU A 16 3.62 12.18 -3.93
CA LEU A 16 3.55 10.92 -4.68
C LEU A 16 4.71 9.99 -4.28
N PRO A 17 4.45 8.85 -3.61
CA PRO A 17 5.50 7.95 -3.19
C PRO A 17 6.04 7.16 -4.39
N LYS A 18 7.34 6.84 -4.37
CA LYS A 18 7.98 6.02 -5.41
C LYS A 18 7.68 4.52 -5.25
N TYR A 19 7.51 4.08 -4.00
CA TYR A 19 7.23 2.69 -3.64
C TYR A 19 6.14 2.65 -2.58
N ILE A 20 5.23 1.68 -2.70
CA ILE A 20 4.30 1.34 -1.63
C ILE A 20 4.48 -0.14 -1.33
N VAL A 21 4.58 -0.45 -0.04
CA VAL A 21 4.66 -1.81 0.46
C VAL A 21 3.35 -2.10 1.18
N SER A 22 2.67 -3.18 0.83
CA SER A 22 1.38 -3.56 1.41
C SER A 22 1.32 -5.06 1.62
N ASP A 23 0.55 -5.52 2.59
CA ASP A 23 0.31 -6.94 2.78
C ASP A 23 -0.56 -7.51 1.64
N ASN A 24 -0.57 -8.84 1.51
CA ASN A 24 -1.37 -9.57 0.53
C ASN A 24 -2.89 -9.60 0.84
N GLY A 25 -3.35 -8.85 1.84
CA GLY A 25 -4.76 -8.73 2.19
C GLY A 25 -5.61 -8.34 0.99
N THR A 26 -6.74 -9.01 0.84
CA THR A 26 -7.67 -8.91 -0.29
C THR A 26 -8.20 -7.49 -0.58
N GLN A 27 -7.99 -6.53 0.32
CA GLN A 27 -8.27 -5.10 0.08
C GLN A 27 -7.20 -4.40 -0.75
N PHE A 28 -5.94 -4.81 -0.66
CA PHE A 28 -4.78 -4.24 -1.34
C PHE A 28 -4.39 -5.01 -2.60
N THR A 29 -4.72 -6.29 -2.68
CA THR A 29 -4.56 -7.14 -3.87
C THR A 29 -5.65 -6.95 -4.92
N LYS A 30 -6.64 -6.07 -4.70
CA LYS A 30 -7.64 -5.78 -5.74
C LYS A 30 -6.97 -5.15 -6.95
N GLU A 31 -7.30 -5.63 -8.14
CA GLU A 31 -6.83 -5.11 -9.43
C GLU A 31 -6.98 -3.58 -9.53
N ALA A 32 -8.05 -3.04 -8.94
CA ALA A 32 -8.31 -1.61 -8.86
C ALA A 32 -7.17 -0.80 -8.19
N VAL A 33 -6.47 -1.37 -7.21
CA VAL A 33 -5.34 -0.76 -6.48
C VAL A 33 -4.06 -0.86 -7.28
N ILE A 34 -3.85 -2.02 -7.92
CA ILE A 34 -2.73 -2.29 -8.81
C ILE A 34 -2.76 -1.31 -9.98
N ASN A 35 -3.89 -1.21 -10.68
CA ASN A 35 -4.08 -0.28 -11.79
C ASN A 35 -3.86 1.17 -11.35
N PHE A 36 -4.39 1.56 -10.19
CA PHE A 36 -4.20 2.92 -9.65
C PHE A 36 -2.72 3.24 -9.37
N CYS A 37 -1.96 2.29 -8.82
CA CYS A 37 -0.52 2.47 -8.60
C CYS A 37 0.23 2.55 -9.93
N GLN A 38 -0.11 1.69 -10.90
CA GLN A 38 0.50 1.69 -12.23
C GLN A 38 0.25 3.00 -12.99
N GLU A 39 -0.99 3.51 -13.00
CA GLU A 39 -1.34 4.81 -13.62
C GLU A 39 -0.51 5.96 -13.05
N LYS A 40 -0.20 5.89 -11.75
CA LYS A 40 0.59 6.89 -11.04
C LYS A 40 2.10 6.60 -11.04
N ARG A 41 2.55 5.55 -11.74
CA ARG A 41 3.94 5.06 -11.76
C ARG A 41 4.51 4.75 -10.37
N ILE A 42 3.63 4.37 -9.45
CA ILE A 42 3.97 3.93 -8.10
C ILE A 42 4.29 2.44 -8.16
N ARG A 43 5.45 2.04 -7.65
CA ARG A 43 5.83 0.63 -7.59
C ARG A 43 5.25 -0.02 -6.34
N ASN A 44 4.19 -0.79 -6.51
CA ASN A 44 3.57 -1.54 -5.41
C ASN A 44 4.30 -2.87 -5.20
N THR A 45 4.71 -3.14 -3.97
CA THR A 45 5.36 -4.39 -3.56
C THR A 45 4.47 -5.07 -2.51
N PHE A 46 4.13 -6.32 -2.75
CA PHE A 46 3.33 -7.09 -1.82
C PHE A 46 4.24 -7.92 -0.91
N ILE A 47 4.02 -7.83 0.40
CA ILE A 47 4.68 -8.71 1.37
C ILE A 47 3.80 -9.94 1.59
N SER A 48 4.37 -11.14 1.52
CA SER A 48 3.61 -12.35 1.85
C SER A 48 3.20 -12.33 3.32
N VAL A 49 1.98 -12.81 3.59
CA VAL A 49 1.43 -12.98 4.95
C VAL A 49 2.33 -13.90 5.80
N GLU A 50 3.08 -14.77 5.13
CA GLU A 50 4.00 -15.74 5.72
C GLU A 50 5.29 -15.11 6.27
N HIS A 51 5.59 -13.84 5.93
CA HIS A 51 6.76 -13.11 6.43
C HIS A 51 6.36 -11.83 7.19
N PRO A 52 5.73 -11.95 8.39
CA PRO A 52 5.28 -10.80 9.20
C PRO A 52 6.42 -9.86 9.61
N GLN A 53 7.68 -10.32 9.67
CA GLN A 53 8.83 -9.46 10.02
C GLN A 53 9.01 -8.26 9.09
N ALA A 54 8.70 -8.39 7.80
CA ALA A 54 8.76 -7.27 6.86
C ALA A 54 7.57 -6.30 7.02
N ASN A 55 6.47 -6.74 7.63
CA ASN A 55 5.33 -5.89 8.02
C ASN A 55 5.44 -5.34 9.45
N GLY A 56 6.50 -5.69 10.19
CA GLY A 56 6.62 -5.38 11.61
C GLY A 56 6.61 -3.87 11.92
N GLN A 57 7.11 -3.02 11.01
CA GLN A 57 6.99 -1.56 11.17
C GLN A 57 5.54 -1.08 11.06
N ALA A 58 4.74 -1.65 10.17
CA ALA A 58 3.34 -1.31 10.03
C ALA A 58 2.53 -1.82 11.23
N GLU A 59 2.83 -3.03 11.72
CA GLU A 59 2.19 -3.59 12.91
C GLU A 59 2.51 -2.78 14.17
N SER A 60 3.75 -2.33 14.34
CA SER A 60 4.13 -1.45 15.47
C SER A 60 3.47 -0.08 15.40
N ALA A 61 3.20 0.44 14.20
CA ALA A 61 2.54 1.74 14.02
C ALA A 61 1.01 1.68 14.18
N ASN A 62 0.42 0.48 14.13
CA ASN A 62 -1.01 0.24 14.35
C ASN A 62 -1.36 -0.06 15.82
N LYS A 63 -0.37 -0.12 16.71
CA LYS A 63 -0.57 -0.21 18.16
C LYS A 63 -0.96 1.15 18.73
#